data_AF-A0A564TPW7-F1
#
_entry.id   AF-A0A564TPW7-F1
#
_cell.length_a   1.000
_cell.length_b   1.000
_cell.length_c   1.000
_cell.angle_alpha   90.00
_cell.angle_beta   90.00
_cell.angle_gamma   90.00
#
_symmetry.space_group_name_H-M   'P 1'
#
loop_
_entity.id
_entity.type
_entity.pdbx_description
1 polymer ?
#
loop_
_entity_poly.entity_id
_entity_poly.type
_entity_poly.pdbx_seq_one_letter_code
_entity_poly.pdbx_strand_id
1 'polypeptide(L)'
;MLYTIDSSNMASSVEKAQLSLDQAQSSYDDAVDAQYIRSSVRGTVSSLKVKAGDVVSAGQEVAVVRDDSTLLLTLDFPAADAATYFVGQSVDVTIDSTFETTTGTIQSISGADSLSSGNLAVRSVVIAVQNPGTLNTTMSGTASISGVSAMSSAHFTCQYEQTITATASGTIIAKDVKVGDTVGSSSSTTETMCVINDLSYLEMTLDVDELDILDIAVGQKAEITADAIDDCTFEGIVTSISSAGTTTGSTTTYPVTIRIDDTGSLMPGMNATAALDIPPCRRYVIVKATAGFAVFRLILKSLLFYSCLDFTQNLGKTHFCLTFGVHFSIRSLFFGIFFNVFAFGIYSFDSCFLSTAWIS
;
A
#
# COMPACT_ATOMS: atom_id res chain seq x y z
N MET A 1 10.33 -55.70 14.99
CA MET A 1 9.18 -54.82 15.29
C MET A 1 9.51 -53.44 14.79
N LEU A 2 8.71 -52.93 13.85
CA LEU A 2 8.76 -51.55 13.37
C LEU A 2 8.30 -50.60 14.48
N TYR A 3 8.99 -49.47 14.65
CA TYR A 3 8.61 -48.41 15.57
C TYR A 3 7.19 -47.92 15.26
N THR A 4 6.33 -47.89 16.28
CA THR A 4 5.02 -47.23 16.23
C THR A 4 5.27 -45.77 16.59
N ILE A 5 5.05 -44.85 15.64
CA ILE A 5 5.13 -43.42 15.91
C ILE A 5 3.98 -43.09 16.86
N ASP A 6 4.31 -42.57 18.04
CA ASP A 6 3.36 -42.13 19.05
C ASP A 6 2.60 -40.89 18.51
N SER A 7 1.44 -41.15 17.92
CA SER A 7 0.63 -40.15 17.19
C SER A 7 0.01 -39.08 18.10
N SER A 8 -0.02 -39.33 19.41
CA SER A 8 -0.64 -38.42 20.39
C SER A 8 0.13 -37.11 20.57
N ASN A 9 1.47 -37.19 20.61
CA ASN A 9 2.34 -36.02 20.71
C ASN A 9 2.42 -35.25 19.38
N MET A 10 2.41 -35.96 18.25
CA MET A 10 2.42 -35.32 16.93
C MET A 10 1.11 -34.58 16.65
N ALA A 11 -0.05 -35.16 16.98
CA ALA A 11 -1.34 -34.49 16.83
C ALA A 11 -1.41 -33.19 17.65
N SER A 12 -0.97 -33.23 18.91
CA SER A 12 -0.94 -32.05 19.79
C SER A 12 0.01 -30.96 19.28
N SER A 13 1.17 -31.35 18.71
CA SER A 13 2.10 -30.38 18.11
C SER A 13 1.57 -29.76 16.83
N VAL A 14 0.86 -30.53 15.99
CA VAL A 14 0.22 -30.03 14.76
C VAL A 14 -0.92 -29.07 15.12
N GLU A 15 -1.74 -29.41 16.12
CA GLU A 15 -2.82 -28.55 16.60
C GLU A 15 -2.29 -27.22 17.16
N LYS A 16 -1.22 -27.23 17.95
CA LYS A 16 -0.55 -26.00 18.42
C LYS A 16 0.04 -25.18 17.27
N ALA A 17 0.66 -25.84 16.30
CA ALA A 17 1.20 -25.17 15.12
C ALA A 17 0.08 -24.52 14.28
N GLN A 18 -1.06 -25.21 14.15
CA GLN A 18 -2.24 -24.69 13.45
C GLN A 18 -2.84 -23.48 14.16
N LEU A 19 -3.07 -23.54 15.48
CA LEU A 19 -3.57 -22.40 16.25
C LEU A 19 -2.63 -21.18 16.18
N SER A 20 -1.31 -21.44 16.19
CA SER A 20 -0.32 -20.37 16.05
C SER A 20 -0.36 -19.75 14.65
N LEU A 21 -0.57 -20.56 13.61
CA LEU A 21 -0.75 -20.10 12.24
C LEU A 21 -2.04 -19.29 12.10
N ASP A 22 -3.17 -19.79 12.61
CA ASP A 22 -4.46 -19.10 12.55
C ASP A 22 -4.41 -17.76 13.29
N GLN A 23 -3.74 -17.70 14.45
CA GLN A 23 -3.54 -16.46 15.19
C GLN A 23 -2.62 -15.48 14.45
N ALA A 24 -1.57 -15.97 13.79
CA ALA A 24 -0.71 -15.14 12.95
C ALA A 24 -1.47 -14.59 11.73
N GLN A 25 -2.34 -15.40 11.12
CA GLN A 25 -3.20 -14.98 10.02
C GLN A 25 -4.19 -13.90 10.45
N SER A 26 -4.91 -14.10 11.57
CA SER A 26 -5.82 -13.09 12.09
C SER A 26 -5.10 -11.78 12.42
N SER A 27 -3.91 -11.86 13.03
CA SER A 27 -3.12 -10.66 13.33
C SER A 27 -2.63 -9.94 12.07
N TYR A 28 -2.34 -10.68 11.00
CA TYR A 28 -1.99 -10.11 9.71
C TYR A 28 -3.19 -9.41 9.08
N ASP A 29 -4.35 -10.07 9.08
CA ASP A 29 -5.59 -9.50 8.55
C ASP A 29 -5.98 -8.22 9.31
N ASP A 30 -5.90 -8.24 10.64
CA ASP A 30 -6.15 -7.06 11.49
C ASP A 30 -5.18 -5.92 11.17
N ALA A 31 -3.90 -6.22 10.92
CA ALA A 31 -2.89 -5.22 10.57
C ALA A 31 -3.14 -4.62 9.19
N VAL A 32 -3.54 -5.43 8.21
CA VAL A 32 -3.94 -4.96 6.86
C VAL A 32 -5.18 -4.09 6.96
N ASP A 33 -6.18 -4.52 7.73
CA ASP A 33 -7.43 -3.76 7.84
C ASP A 33 -7.25 -2.45 8.63
N ALA A 34 -6.30 -2.40 9.57
CA ALA A 34 -5.92 -1.19 10.31
C ALA A 34 -5.28 -0.09 9.43
N GLN A 35 -4.81 -0.44 8.22
CA GLN A 35 -4.34 0.54 7.22
C GLN A 35 -5.50 1.37 6.67
N TYR A 36 -6.72 0.85 6.68
CA TYR A 36 -7.89 1.51 6.11
C TYR A 36 -8.72 2.20 7.19
N ILE A 37 -8.66 3.52 7.24
CA ILE A 37 -9.53 4.30 8.13
C ILE A 37 -10.89 4.41 7.47
N ARG A 38 -11.92 3.91 8.15
CA ARG A 38 -13.31 3.92 7.69
C ARG A 38 -14.20 4.58 8.73
N SER A 39 -15.34 5.12 8.29
CA SER A 39 -16.35 5.60 9.23
C SER A 39 -17.16 4.43 9.79
N SER A 40 -17.22 4.29 11.11
CA SER A 40 -18.09 3.30 11.76
C SER A 40 -19.57 3.69 11.77
N VAL A 41 -19.89 4.96 11.46
CA VAL A 41 -21.26 5.47 11.45
C VAL A 41 -21.55 6.29 10.20
N ARG A 42 -22.82 6.32 9.81
CA ARG A 42 -23.31 7.14 8.70
C ARG A 42 -23.39 8.61 9.12
N GLY A 43 -22.91 9.51 8.28
CA GLY A 43 -23.00 10.95 8.48
C GLY A 43 -22.27 11.73 7.41
N THR A 44 -22.13 13.03 7.61
CA THR A 44 -21.33 13.92 6.78
C THR A 44 -19.99 14.21 7.46
N VAL A 45 -18.91 14.30 6.67
CA VAL A 45 -17.58 14.65 7.18
C VAL A 45 -17.59 16.13 7.55
N SER A 46 -17.62 16.42 8.85
CA SER A 46 -17.69 17.79 9.36
C SER A 46 -16.31 18.46 9.41
N SER A 47 -15.27 17.71 9.73
CA SER A 47 -13.89 18.21 9.69
C SER A 47 -12.91 17.10 9.37
N LEU A 48 -11.77 17.49 8.80
CA LEU A 48 -10.68 16.60 8.44
C LEU A 48 -9.38 17.25 8.91
N LYS A 49 -8.65 16.58 9.80
CA LYS A 49 -7.45 17.10 10.47
C LYS A 49 -6.14 16.64 9.85
N VAL A 50 -6.22 15.83 8.80
CA VAL A 50 -5.07 15.21 8.15
C VAL A 50 -5.06 15.47 6.65
N LYS A 51 -3.86 15.46 6.05
CA LYS A 51 -3.63 15.48 4.60
C LYS A 51 -2.74 14.31 4.17
N ALA A 52 -2.74 14.03 2.87
CA ALA A 52 -1.78 13.10 2.29
C ALA A 52 -0.34 13.58 2.57
N GLY A 53 0.52 12.65 2.98
CA GLY A 53 1.90 12.89 3.41
C GLY A 53 2.06 13.18 4.89
N ASP A 54 0.99 13.33 5.68
CA ASP A 54 1.10 13.49 7.13
C ASP A 54 1.46 12.16 7.80
N VAL A 55 2.37 12.22 8.77
CA VAL A 55 2.66 11.12 9.69
C VAL A 55 1.66 11.19 10.85
N VAL A 56 1.01 10.07 11.13
CA VAL A 56 0.00 9.94 12.19
C VAL A 56 0.35 8.81 13.15
N SER A 57 -0.06 8.95 14.41
CA SER A 57 0.05 7.90 15.42
C SER A 57 -1.27 7.14 15.59
N ALA A 58 -1.21 5.89 16.02
CA ALA A 58 -2.39 5.14 16.42
C ALA A 58 -3.19 5.92 17.50
N GLY A 59 -4.50 6.01 17.32
CA GLY A 59 -5.42 6.79 18.13
C GLY A 59 -5.47 8.29 17.81
N GLN A 60 -4.62 8.80 16.92
CA GLN A 60 -4.68 10.20 16.50
C GLN A 60 -5.98 10.50 15.78
N GLU A 61 -6.57 11.66 16.06
CA GLU A 61 -7.78 12.13 15.40
C GLU A 61 -7.54 12.45 13.92
N VAL A 62 -8.38 11.90 13.06
CA VAL A 62 -8.30 12.02 11.60
C VAL A 62 -9.44 12.90 11.09
N ALA A 63 -10.67 12.59 11.48
CA ALA A 63 -11.87 13.25 11.00
C ALA A 63 -12.96 13.27 12.06
N VAL A 64 -13.91 14.19 11.92
CA VAL A 64 -15.16 14.18 12.69
C VAL A 64 -16.31 13.97 11.72
N VAL A 65 -17.10 12.93 11.97
CA VAL A 65 -18.31 12.60 11.21
C VAL A 65 -19.52 12.94 12.07
N ARG A 66 -20.48 13.65 11.49
CA ARG A 66 -21.71 14.09 12.18
C ARG A 66 -22.93 13.70 11.36
N ASP A 67 -24.01 13.33 12.03
CA ASP A 67 -25.32 13.29 11.38
C ASP A 67 -26.02 14.63 11.63
N ASP A 68 -26.12 15.44 10.58
CA ASP A 68 -26.77 16.74 10.55
C ASP A 68 -28.16 16.70 9.90
N SER A 69 -28.65 15.52 9.52
CA SER A 69 -30.00 15.36 8.95
C SER A 69 -31.10 15.69 9.96
N THR A 70 -30.83 15.41 11.24
CA THR A 70 -31.69 15.71 12.38
C THR A 70 -30.86 16.37 13.47
N LEU A 71 -31.28 17.55 13.90
CA LEU A 71 -30.66 18.26 15.02
C LEU A 71 -31.52 18.13 16.27
N LEU A 72 -30.85 18.11 17.42
CA LEU A 72 -31.49 18.04 18.71
C LEU A 72 -31.49 19.40 19.37
N LEU A 73 -32.57 19.71 20.07
CA LEU A 73 -32.72 20.91 20.86
C LEU A 73 -33.17 20.49 22.26
N THR A 74 -32.29 20.65 23.24
CA THR A 74 -32.56 20.29 24.64
C THR A 74 -33.00 21.53 25.40
N LEU A 75 -34.26 21.55 25.83
CA LEU A 75 -34.87 22.69 26.49
C LEU A 75 -35.52 22.29 27.80
N ASP A 76 -35.51 23.21 28.76
CA ASP A 76 -36.15 23.00 30.05
C ASP A 76 -37.58 23.56 30.05
N PHE A 77 -38.52 22.72 30.50
CA PHE A 77 -39.92 23.07 30.68
C PHE A 77 -40.31 22.93 32.16
N PRO A 78 -41.34 23.65 32.64
CA PRO A 78 -41.84 23.45 34.01
C PRO A 78 -42.24 21.99 34.23
N ALA A 79 -41.82 21.41 35.35
CA ALA A 79 -42.00 19.97 35.62
C ALA A 79 -43.48 19.55 35.62
N ALA A 80 -44.38 20.45 36.03
CA ALA A 80 -45.82 20.20 36.04
C ALA A 80 -46.38 20.00 34.61
N ASP A 81 -45.96 20.83 33.66
CA ASP A 81 -46.38 20.71 32.26
C ASP A 81 -45.67 19.54 31.58
N ALA A 82 -44.37 19.41 31.80
CA ALA A 82 -43.54 18.34 31.22
C ALA A 82 -43.96 16.94 31.66
N ALA A 83 -44.60 16.79 32.82
CA ALA A 83 -45.18 15.51 33.26
C ALA A 83 -46.34 15.02 32.37
N THR A 84 -46.96 15.92 31.59
CA THR A 84 -48.05 15.58 30.65
C THR A 84 -47.55 15.23 29.25
N TYR A 85 -46.29 15.53 28.95
CA TYR A 85 -45.71 15.32 27.63
C TYR A 85 -45.36 13.84 27.40
N PHE A 86 -45.31 13.44 26.13
CA PHE A 86 -44.93 12.09 25.74
C PHE A 86 -44.02 12.10 24.50
N VAL A 87 -43.17 11.08 24.39
CA VAL A 87 -42.26 10.90 23.25
C VAL A 87 -43.06 10.75 21.95
N GLY A 88 -42.62 11.43 20.90
CA GLY A 88 -43.29 11.51 19.59
C GLY A 88 -44.30 12.64 19.46
N GLN A 89 -44.59 13.39 20.53
CA GLN A 89 -45.46 14.56 20.47
C GLN A 89 -44.85 15.65 19.58
N SER A 90 -45.69 16.31 18.78
CA SER A 90 -45.31 17.44 17.92
C SER A 90 -45.02 18.69 18.74
N VAL A 91 -43.98 19.43 18.34
CA VAL A 91 -43.50 20.63 19.04
C VAL A 91 -43.24 21.74 18.03
N ASP A 92 -43.68 22.96 18.33
CA ASP A 92 -43.35 24.12 17.52
C ASP A 92 -42.00 24.68 17.98
N VAL A 93 -41.00 24.65 17.11
CA VAL A 93 -39.64 25.15 17.36
C VAL A 93 -39.45 26.46 16.65
N THR A 94 -39.05 27.49 17.37
CA THR A 94 -38.73 28.82 16.81
C THR A 94 -37.22 28.98 16.76
N ILE A 95 -36.67 29.33 15.60
CA ILE A 95 -35.24 29.56 15.41
C ILE A 95 -34.93 31.02 15.75
N ASP A 96 -34.02 31.26 16.69
CA ASP A 96 -33.81 32.60 17.28
C ASP A 96 -33.26 33.62 16.26
N SER A 97 -32.48 33.15 15.28
CA SER A 97 -31.84 34.02 14.28
C SER A 97 -32.79 34.49 13.18
N THR A 98 -33.76 33.66 12.78
CA THR A 98 -34.67 33.94 11.66
C THR A 98 -36.10 34.21 12.09
N PHE A 99 -36.46 33.87 13.33
CA PHE A 99 -37.84 33.83 13.85
C PHE A 99 -38.77 32.90 13.05
N GLU A 100 -38.22 32.02 12.22
CA GLU A 100 -39.00 31.00 11.52
C GLU A 100 -39.41 29.89 12.49
N THR A 101 -40.63 29.39 12.31
CA THR A 101 -41.15 28.27 13.07
C THR A 101 -41.06 26.99 12.23
N THR A 102 -40.47 25.95 12.81
CA THR A 102 -40.43 24.60 12.25
C THR A 102 -41.05 23.62 13.23
N THR A 103 -41.45 22.45 12.75
CA THR A 103 -42.02 21.40 13.59
C THR A 103 -40.93 20.41 14.00
N GLY A 104 -40.80 20.18 15.30
CA GLY A 104 -39.99 19.12 15.90
C GLY A 104 -40.84 18.04 16.56
N THR A 105 -40.19 17.00 17.05
CA THR A 105 -40.84 15.92 17.81
C THR A 105 -40.10 15.66 19.12
N ILE A 106 -40.82 15.36 20.20
CA ILE A 106 -40.19 14.99 21.47
C ILE A 106 -39.48 13.65 21.31
N GLN A 107 -38.17 13.63 21.52
CA GLN A 107 -37.36 12.41 21.48
C GLN A 107 -37.20 11.79 22.87
N SER A 108 -36.96 12.61 23.89
CA SER A 108 -36.87 12.14 25.28
C SER A 108 -37.22 13.22 26.28
N ILE A 109 -37.62 12.81 27.48
CA ILE A 109 -37.96 13.69 28.60
C ILE A 109 -37.19 13.16 29.81
N SER A 110 -36.55 14.05 30.58
CA SER A 110 -35.85 13.65 31.81
C SER A 110 -36.84 13.06 32.82
N GLY A 111 -36.50 11.90 33.39
CA GLY A 111 -37.34 11.23 34.41
C GLY A 111 -37.28 11.88 35.80
N ALA A 112 -36.25 12.68 36.06
CA ALA A 112 -36.07 13.40 37.31
C ALA A 112 -36.32 14.90 37.12
N ASP A 113 -36.85 15.53 38.16
CA ASP A 113 -37.01 16.98 38.24
C ASP A 113 -35.66 17.60 38.63
N SER A 114 -35.25 18.64 37.92
CA SER A 114 -34.09 19.47 38.28
C SER A 114 -34.56 20.85 38.73
N LEU A 115 -33.73 21.55 39.49
CA LEU A 115 -34.02 22.93 39.89
C LEU A 115 -33.33 23.89 38.92
N SER A 116 -34.11 24.75 38.27
CA SER A 116 -33.57 25.86 37.48
C SER A 116 -33.07 27.00 38.40
N SER A 117 -32.41 27.99 37.80
CA SER A 117 -31.81 29.17 38.46
C SER A 117 -32.78 29.98 39.35
N GLY A 118 -34.10 29.79 39.18
CA GLY A 118 -35.16 30.42 39.98
C GLY A 118 -35.85 29.51 40.99
N ASN A 119 -35.24 28.38 41.41
CA ASN A 119 -35.86 27.38 42.31
C ASN A 119 -37.14 26.73 41.75
N LEU A 120 -37.36 26.82 40.43
CA LEU A 120 -38.45 26.16 39.74
C LEU A 120 -38.05 24.72 39.39
N ALA A 121 -38.94 23.78 39.67
CA ALA A 121 -38.79 22.40 39.22
C ALA A 121 -39.00 22.34 37.71
N VAL A 122 -38.00 21.84 36.99
CA VAL A 122 -37.99 21.71 35.52
C VAL A 122 -37.65 20.30 35.09
N ARG A 123 -38.03 19.96 33.86
CA ARG A 123 -37.58 18.76 33.16
C ARG A 123 -36.99 19.14 31.82
N SER A 124 -35.89 18.49 31.48
CA SER A 124 -35.24 18.66 30.18
C SER A 124 -35.95 17.80 29.15
N VAL A 125 -36.38 18.43 28.07
CA VAL A 125 -37.05 17.81 26.92
C VAL A 125 -36.12 17.92 25.73
N VAL A 126 -35.75 16.77 25.16
CA VAL A 126 -34.95 16.71 23.94
C VAL A 126 -35.90 16.64 22.76
N ILE A 127 -35.82 17.63 21.87
CA ILE A 127 -36.67 17.76 20.69
C ILE A 127 -35.82 17.48 19.45
N ALA A 128 -36.24 16.53 18.63
CA ALA A 128 -35.63 16.24 17.34
C ALA A 128 -36.27 17.11 16.26
N VAL A 129 -35.45 17.84 15.51
CA VAL A 129 -35.84 18.77 14.45
C VAL A 129 -35.19 18.33 13.15
N GLN A 130 -36.01 18.08 12.13
CA GLN A 130 -35.50 17.74 10.81
C GLN A 130 -34.77 18.95 10.22
N ASN A 131 -33.53 18.74 9.75
CA ASN A 131 -32.75 19.80 9.12
C ASN A 131 -33.06 19.87 7.62
N PRO A 132 -33.67 20.95 7.11
CA PRO A 132 -33.87 21.15 5.66
C PRO A 132 -32.57 21.56 4.93
N GLY A 133 -31.44 21.61 5.63
CA GLY A 133 -30.12 22.00 5.11
C GLY A 133 -29.69 23.42 5.51
N THR A 134 -30.55 24.18 6.16
CA THR A 134 -30.23 25.53 6.65
C THR A 134 -29.77 25.53 8.11
N LEU A 135 -30.16 24.53 8.91
CA LEU A 135 -29.85 24.46 10.33
C LEU A 135 -28.44 23.97 10.60
N ASN A 136 -27.82 24.50 11.65
CA ASN A 136 -26.49 24.11 12.12
C ASN A 136 -26.37 24.34 13.63
N THR A 137 -25.29 23.82 14.23
CA THR A 137 -25.07 23.84 15.68
C THR A 137 -24.71 25.21 16.27
N THR A 138 -24.43 26.21 15.42
CA THR A 138 -24.18 27.59 15.88
C THR A 138 -25.47 28.35 16.13
N MET A 139 -26.59 27.87 15.59
CA MET A 139 -27.90 28.47 15.81
C MET A 139 -28.52 28.01 17.12
N SER A 140 -29.40 28.85 17.64
CA SER A 140 -30.20 28.57 18.83
C SER A 140 -31.68 28.63 18.49
N GLY A 141 -32.48 27.98 19.32
CA GLY A 141 -33.92 28.05 19.21
C GLY A 141 -34.60 27.87 20.56
N THR A 142 -35.88 28.20 20.56
CA THR A 142 -36.84 27.91 21.63
C THR A 142 -37.91 26.96 21.10
N ALA A 143 -38.75 26.47 21.99
CA ALA A 143 -39.88 25.64 21.59
C ALA A 143 -41.12 25.93 22.44
N SER A 144 -42.29 25.64 21.86
CA SER A 144 -43.58 25.70 22.51
C SER A 144 -44.30 24.37 22.36
N ILE A 145 -44.77 23.81 23.48
CA ILE A 145 -45.49 22.54 23.54
C ILE A 145 -46.85 22.81 24.15
N SER A 146 -47.92 22.58 23.41
CA SER A 146 -49.30 22.81 23.87
C SER A 146 -49.55 24.23 24.43
N GLY A 147 -48.84 25.24 23.90
CA GLY A 147 -48.94 26.64 24.35
C GLY A 147 -48.03 27.02 25.51
N VAL A 148 -47.25 26.07 26.05
CA VAL A 148 -46.23 26.34 27.07
C VAL A 148 -44.87 26.50 26.40
N SER A 149 -44.23 27.65 26.58
CA SER A 149 -42.89 27.92 26.06
C SER A 149 -41.80 27.34 26.96
N ALA A 150 -40.67 26.96 26.34
CA ALA A 150 -39.45 26.61 27.04
C ALA A 150 -38.96 27.78 27.91
N MET A 151 -38.31 27.46 29.04
CA MET A 151 -37.81 28.47 29.97
C MET A 151 -36.57 29.23 29.45
N SER A 152 -35.88 28.69 28.46
CA SER A 152 -34.69 29.28 27.85
C SER A 152 -34.53 28.82 26.40
N SER A 153 -33.67 29.50 25.65
CA SER A 153 -33.15 29.00 24.37
C SER A 153 -31.98 28.05 24.60
N ALA A 154 -31.75 27.15 23.65
CA ALA A 154 -30.55 26.33 23.59
C ALA A 154 -29.98 26.30 22.17
N HIS A 155 -28.70 25.95 22.04
CA HIS A 155 -28.11 25.66 20.75
C HIS A 155 -28.56 24.31 20.22
N PHE A 156 -28.69 24.21 18.89
CA PHE A 156 -28.87 22.92 18.24
C PHE A 156 -27.61 22.05 18.41
N THR A 157 -27.81 20.76 18.63
CA THR A 157 -26.73 19.77 18.69
C THR A 157 -26.96 18.67 17.66
N CYS A 158 -25.90 18.02 17.20
CA CYS A 158 -26.03 16.87 16.31
C CYS A 158 -26.59 15.68 17.10
N GLN A 159 -27.47 14.91 16.47
CA GLN A 159 -27.99 13.68 17.07
C GLN A 159 -26.86 12.66 17.30
N TYR A 160 -25.93 12.60 16.36
CA TYR A 160 -24.76 11.74 16.45
C TYR A 160 -23.52 12.50 15.97
N GLU A 161 -22.45 12.40 16.76
CA GLU A 161 -21.13 12.91 16.42
C GLU A 161 -20.09 11.88 16.84
N GLN A 162 -19.22 11.52 15.92
CA GLN A 162 -18.13 10.60 16.19
C GLN A 162 -16.82 11.13 15.64
N THR A 163 -15.80 11.04 16.49
CA THR A 163 -14.41 11.28 16.11
C THR A 163 -13.82 10.00 15.56
N ILE A 164 -13.39 10.04 14.30
CA ILE A 164 -12.67 8.96 13.63
C ILE A 164 -11.19 9.13 13.92
N THR A 165 -10.56 8.05 14.40
CA THR A 165 -9.15 8.02 14.77
C THR A 165 -8.38 7.01 13.92
N ALA A 166 -7.07 7.18 13.84
CA ALA A 166 -6.18 6.25 13.15
C ALA A 166 -6.07 4.92 13.92
N THR A 167 -6.32 3.80 13.27
CA THR A 167 -6.20 2.46 13.91
C THR A 167 -4.74 2.06 14.09
N ALA A 168 -3.86 2.52 13.22
CA ALA A 168 -2.41 2.26 13.25
C ALA A 168 -1.61 3.55 13.06
N SER A 169 -0.34 3.51 13.47
CA SER A 169 0.64 4.56 13.16
C SER A 169 1.18 4.38 11.75
N GLY A 170 1.49 5.48 11.06
CA GLY A 170 2.10 5.45 9.73
C GLY A 170 1.97 6.79 9.02
N THR A 171 2.12 6.78 7.71
CA THR A 171 1.95 7.95 6.85
C THR A 171 0.69 7.81 6.02
N ILE A 172 -0.09 8.89 5.91
CA ILE A 172 -1.29 8.90 5.08
C ILE A 172 -0.89 8.99 3.62
N ILE A 173 -1.14 7.93 2.85
CA ILE A 173 -0.79 7.84 1.44
C ILE A 173 -1.93 8.31 0.52
N ALA A 174 -3.17 8.12 0.95
CA ALA A 174 -4.36 8.45 0.18
C ALA A 174 -5.46 8.99 1.08
N LYS A 175 -6.27 9.89 0.51
CA LYS A 175 -7.36 10.59 1.17
C LYS A 175 -8.51 10.76 0.20
N ASP A 176 -9.51 9.91 0.33
CA ASP A 176 -10.59 9.78 -0.66
C ASP A 176 -11.81 10.65 -0.34
N VAL A 177 -11.87 11.21 0.88
CA VAL A 177 -13.00 12.04 1.34
C VAL A 177 -12.63 13.51 1.52
N LYS A 178 -13.63 14.38 1.40
CA LYS A 178 -13.57 15.83 1.64
C LYS A 178 -14.60 16.23 2.68
N VAL A 179 -14.39 17.41 3.28
CA VAL A 179 -15.38 18.00 4.19
C VAL A 179 -16.67 18.25 3.41
N GLY A 180 -17.79 17.81 3.96
CA GLY A 180 -19.11 17.84 3.33
C GLY A 180 -19.50 16.55 2.60
N ASP A 181 -18.57 15.62 2.38
CA ASP A 181 -18.92 14.32 1.79
C ASP A 181 -19.73 13.49 2.80
N THR A 182 -20.72 12.77 2.29
CA THR A 182 -21.47 11.79 3.08
C THR A 182 -20.67 10.50 3.13
N VAL A 183 -20.42 9.99 4.33
CA VAL A 183 -19.73 8.73 4.59
C VAL A 183 -20.62 7.78 5.39
N GLY A 184 -20.52 6.49 5.18
CA GLY A 184 -21.20 5.53 6.03
C GLY A 184 -21.39 4.15 5.41
N SER A 185 -21.56 3.14 6.26
CA SER A 185 -21.72 1.76 5.85
C SER A 185 -23.07 1.54 5.14
N SER A 186 -23.13 1.87 3.85
CA SER A 186 -24.02 1.19 2.92
C SER A 186 -23.38 -0.18 2.64
N SER A 187 -24.20 -1.23 2.71
CA SER A 187 -23.85 -2.64 2.86
C SER A 187 -23.01 -3.29 1.75
N SER A 188 -22.30 -2.54 0.91
CA SER A 188 -21.48 -3.11 -0.16
C SER A 188 -20.12 -2.43 -0.39
N THR A 189 -19.78 -1.36 0.34
CA THR A 189 -18.46 -0.73 0.23
C THR A 189 -18.21 0.09 1.47
N THR A 190 -17.36 -0.42 2.36
CA THR A 190 -16.75 0.35 3.43
C THR A 190 -16.01 1.52 2.77
N GLU A 191 -16.60 2.72 2.82
CA GLU A 191 -15.99 3.91 2.24
C GLU A 191 -14.74 4.23 3.05
N THR A 192 -13.60 3.76 2.54
CA THR A 192 -12.28 4.11 3.04
C THR A 192 -12.13 5.62 2.96
N MET A 193 -11.93 6.26 4.11
CA MET A 193 -11.71 7.71 4.21
C MET A 193 -10.26 8.05 3.87
N CYS A 194 -9.34 7.29 4.46
CA CYS A 194 -7.90 7.47 4.31
C CYS A 194 -7.19 6.11 4.38
N VAL A 195 -6.03 6.02 3.74
CA VAL A 195 -5.14 4.86 3.82
C VAL A 195 -3.85 5.27 4.52
N ILE A 196 -3.49 4.53 5.56
CA ILE A 196 -2.24 4.66 6.31
C ILE A 196 -1.34 3.50 5.95
N ASN A 197 -0.14 3.81 5.49
CA ASN A 197 0.92 2.82 5.35
C ASN A 197 2.08 3.18 6.27
N ASP A 198 2.70 2.17 6.86
CA ASP A 198 4.00 2.35 7.47
C ASP A 198 5.03 2.52 6.33
N LEU A 199 5.71 3.67 6.32
CA LEU A 199 6.78 3.99 5.36
C LEU A 199 8.17 3.94 6.03
N SER A 200 8.26 3.39 7.25
CA SER A 200 9.53 3.21 7.95
C SER A 200 10.48 2.24 7.23
N TYR A 201 9.92 1.33 6.44
CA TYR A 201 10.65 0.50 5.50
C TYR A 201 9.78 0.26 4.25
N LEU A 202 10.41 -0.05 3.13
CA LEU A 202 9.74 -0.55 1.94
C LEU A 202 10.12 -2.00 1.70
N GLU A 203 9.17 -2.77 1.16
CA GLU A 203 9.43 -4.12 0.69
C GLU A 203 9.29 -4.16 -0.83
N MET A 204 10.27 -4.76 -1.48
CA MET A 204 10.28 -5.03 -2.90
C MET A 204 10.21 -6.54 -3.11
N THR A 205 9.22 -7.00 -3.86
CA THR A 205 9.14 -8.39 -4.30
C THR A 205 9.67 -8.49 -5.73
N LEU A 206 10.63 -9.37 -5.95
CA LEU A 206 11.13 -9.69 -7.29
C LEU A 206 10.91 -11.17 -7.61
N ASP A 207 10.60 -11.46 -8.87
CA ASP A 207 10.50 -12.82 -9.39
C ASP A 207 11.85 -13.23 -9.98
N VAL A 208 12.54 -14.16 -9.32
CA VAL A 208 13.84 -14.69 -9.77
C VAL A 208 13.65 -16.02 -10.49
N ASP A 209 14.37 -16.25 -11.58
CA ASP A 209 14.32 -17.51 -12.32
C ASP A 209 14.82 -18.71 -11.48
N GLU A 210 14.23 -19.88 -11.71
CA GLU A 210 14.62 -21.15 -11.07
C GLU A 210 16.12 -21.47 -11.21
N LEU A 211 16.77 -21.02 -12.29
CA LEU A 211 18.18 -21.26 -12.52
C LEU A 211 19.10 -20.43 -11.60
N ASP A 212 18.65 -19.25 -11.18
CA ASP A 212 19.47 -18.29 -10.40
C ASP A 212 19.11 -18.29 -8.90
N ILE A 213 17.90 -18.74 -8.53
CA ILE A 213 17.41 -18.67 -7.15
C ILE A 213 18.30 -19.45 -6.15
N LEU A 214 18.97 -20.51 -6.61
CA LEU A 214 19.83 -21.34 -5.77
C LEU A 214 21.10 -20.61 -5.29
N ASP A 215 21.51 -19.56 -5.98
CA ASP A 215 22.70 -18.78 -5.65
C ASP A 215 22.37 -17.53 -4.81
N ILE A 216 21.09 -17.28 -4.50
CA ILE A 216 20.63 -16.18 -3.66
C ILE A 216 20.39 -16.68 -2.22
N ALA A 217 20.79 -15.87 -1.23
CA ALA A 217 20.60 -16.20 0.17
C ALA A 217 19.93 -15.06 0.96
N VAL A 218 19.12 -15.43 1.96
CA VAL A 218 18.57 -14.49 2.94
C VAL A 218 19.73 -13.78 3.67
N GLY A 219 19.63 -12.46 3.80
CA GLY A 219 20.66 -11.58 4.36
C GLY A 219 21.62 -10.98 3.32
N GLN A 220 21.51 -11.36 2.04
CA GLN A 220 22.31 -10.78 0.97
C GLN A 220 21.92 -9.32 0.72
N LYS A 221 22.93 -8.49 0.43
CA LYS A 221 22.72 -7.09 0.03
C LYS A 221 22.22 -7.01 -1.41
N ALA A 222 21.28 -6.13 -1.63
CA ALA A 222 20.79 -5.76 -2.95
C ALA A 222 20.93 -4.24 -3.14
N GLU A 223 21.32 -3.83 -4.35
CA GLU A 223 21.35 -2.44 -4.76
C GLU A 223 20.08 -2.15 -5.58
N ILE A 224 19.27 -1.20 -5.11
CA ILE A 224 18.00 -0.84 -5.73
C ILE A 224 18.14 0.49 -6.45
N THR A 225 17.62 0.54 -7.67
CA THR A 225 17.50 1.75 -8.50
C THR A 225 16.06 1.91 -8.93
N ALA A 226 15.54 3.13 -9.01
CA ALA A 226 14.18 3.40 -9.44
C ALA A 226 14.18 4.24 -10.70
N ASP A 227 13.38 3.86 -11.70
CA ASP A 227 13.31 4.57 -12.99
C ASP A 227 12.86 6.02 -12.85
N ALA A 228 12.14 6.34 -11.77
CA ALA A 228 11.61 7.67 -11.49
C ALA A 228 12.61 8.60 -10.78
N ILE A 229 13.74 8.07 -10.30
CA ILE A 229 14.73 8.83 -9.51
C ILE A 229 16.11 8.59 -10.11
N ASP A 230 16.54 9.52 -10.96
CA ASP A 230 17.86 9.46 -11.57
C ASP A 230 18.99 9.60 -10.51
N ASP A 231 20.09 8.90 -10.75
CA ASP A 231 21.35 8.98 -9.98
C ASP A 231 21.24 8.68 -8.48
N CYS A 232 20.19 7.99 -8.02
CA CYS A 232 20.06 7.52 -6.63
C CYS A 232 20.06 5.99 -6.56
N THR A 233 20.92 5.43 -5.70
CA THR A 233 20.94 4.01 -5.37
C THR A 233 20.56 3.83 -3.90
N PHE A 234 19.77 2.79 -3.64
CA PHE A 234 19.28 2.45 -2.30
C PHE A 234 19.81 1.06 -1.92
N GLU A 235 20.19 0.87 -0.66
CA GLU A 235 20.60 -0.45 -0.16
C GLU A 235 19.39 -1.18 0.44
N GLY A 236 19.24 -2.45 0.08
CA GLY A 236 18.27 -3.36 0.69
C GLY A 236 18.88 -4.70 1.07
N ILE A 237 18.14 -5.47 1.85
CA ILE A 237 18.55 -6.79 2.35
C ILE A 237 17.47 -7.81 2.00
N VAL A 238 17.86 -8.96 1.46
CA VAL A 238 16.95 -10.09 1.22
C VAL A 238 16.44 -10.62 2.57
N THR A 239 15.14 -10.54 2.82
CA THR A 239 14.52 -11.01 4.08
C THR A 239 13.85 -12.35 3.93
N SER A 240 13.33 -12.66 2.75
CA SER A 240 12.59 -13.89 2.49
C SER A 240 12.80 -14.38 1.07
N ILE A 241 12.85 -15.69 0.92
CA ILE A 241 12.84 -16.38 -0.36
C ILE A 241 11.68 -17.38 -0.28
N SER A 242 10.68 -17.22 -1.15
CA SER A 242 9.57 -18.17 -1.19
C SER A 242 10.07 -19.54 -1.62
N SER A 243 9.72 -20.58 -0.87
CA SER A 243 9.97 -21.97 -1.26
C SER A 243 8.96 -22.47 -2.32
N ALA A 244 7.86 -21.73 -2.53
CA ALA A 244 6.87 -22.02 -3.54
C ALA A 244 7.13 -21.15 -4.78
N GLY A 245 7.51 -21.80 -5.87
CA GLY A 245 7.67 -21.15 -7.17
C GLY A 245 6.32 -20.92 -7.85
N THR A 246 6.26 -19.87 -8.67
CA THR A 246 5.13 -19.55 -9.52
C THR A 246 5.50 -19.89 -10.96
N THR A 247 4.72 -20.76 -11.61
CA THR A 247 4.94 -21.10 -13.03
C THR A 247 3.93 -20.34 -13.88
N THR A 248 4.43 -19.40 -14.69
CA THR A 248 3.61 -18.70 -15.68
C THR A 248 4.07 -19.13 -17.08
N GLY A 249 3.29 -19.98 -17.74
CA GLY A 249 3.66 -20.56 -19.02
C GLY A 249 4.78 -21.60 -18.88
N SER A 250 5.94 -21.34 -19.48
CA SER A 250 7.13 -22.22 -19.44
C SER A 250 8.27 -21.71 -18.54
N THR A 251 8.04 -20.61 -17.83
CA THR A 251 9.04 -20.00 -16.93
C THR A 251 8.57 -20.18 -15.49
N THR A 252 9.43 -20.75 -14.66
CA THR A 252 9.23 -20.89 -13.21
C THR A 252 10.06 -19.82 -12.51
N THR A 253 9.39 -18.99 -11.71
CA THR A 253 10.05 -17.96 -10.89
C THR A 253 9.77 -18.18 -9.42
N TYR A 254 10.69 -17.73 -8.58
CA TYR A 254 10.58 -17.76 -7.13
C TYR A 254 10.56 -16.33 -6.61
N PRO A 255 9.47 -15.90 -5.94
CA PRO A 255 9.40 -14.57 -5.39
C PRO A 255 10.37 -14.41 -4.21
N VAL A 256 11.22 -13.40 -4.30
CA VAL A 256 12.18 -12.97 -3.28
C VAL A 256 11.75 -11.62 -2.76
N THR A 257 11.74 -11.46 -1.44
CA THR A 257 11.41 -10.19 -0.77
C THR A 257 12.69 -9.51 -0.29
N ILE A 258 12.87 -8.25 -0.68
CA ILE A 258 13.95 -7.37 -0.25
C ILE A 258 13.35 -6.26 0.61
N ARG A 259 13.92 -6.06 1.79
CA ARG A 259 13.57 -4.94 2.68
C ARG A 259 14.54 -3.79 2.48
N ILE A 260 14.00 -2.58 2.40
CA ILE A 260 14.72 -1.31 2.24
C ILE A 260 14.38 -0.44 3.45
N ASP A 261 15.34 -0.25 4.35
CA ASP A 261 15.15 0.56 5.56
C ASP A 261 15.38 2.05 5.31
N ASP A 262 16.37 2.40 4.47
CA ASP A 262 16.62 3.78 4.05
C ASP A 262 15.93 4.05 2.72
N THR A 263 14.68 4.49 2.81
CA THR A 263 13.82 4.69 1.66
C THR A 263 14.10 6.01 0.95
N GLY A 264 14.69 7.00 1.64
CA GLY A 264 14.96 8.32 1.10
C GLY A 264 13.75 8.94 0.40
N SER A 265 13.80 9.01 -0.94
CA SER A 265 12.72 9.51 -1.79
C SER A 265 11.92 8.42 -2.53
N LEU A 266 12.20 7.14 -2.28
CA LEU A 266 11.40 6.04 -2.79
C LEU A 266 9.99 6.10 -2.21
N MET A 267 8.99 5.89 -3.07
CA MET A 267 7.60 5.81 -2.65
C MET A 267 7.02 4.44 -3.04
N PRO A 268 6.04 3.92 -2.27
CA PRO A 268 5.31 2.72 -2.66
C PRO A 268 4.71 2.86 -4.06
N GLY A 269 4.79 1.78 -4.85
CA GLY A 269 4.24 1.73 -6.21
C GLY A 269 5.17 2.25 -7.32
N MET A 270 6.39 2.70 -7.01
CA MET A 270 7.41 2.97 -8.03
C MET A 270 7.92 1.68 -8.67
N ASN A 271 8.24 1.74 -9.96
CA ASN A 271 9.00 0.68 -10.62
C ASN A 271 10.47 0.81 -10.22
N ALA A 272 11.03 -0.28 -9.71
CA ALA A 272 12.42 -0.35 -9.29
C ALA A 272 13.09 -1.62 -9.82
N THR A 273 14.40 -1.56 -9.99
CA THR A 273 15.26 -2.67 -10.37
C THR A 273 16.22 -2.96 -9.22
N ALA A 274 16.32 -4.23 -8.83
CA ALA A 274 17.27 -4.70 -7.82
C ALA A 274 18.43 -5.44 -8.51
N ALA A 275 19.65 -5.02 -8.22
CA ALA A 275 20.88 -5.73 -8.58
C ALA A 275 21.39 -6.50 -7.35
N LEU A 276 21.44 -7.83 -7.48
CA LEU A 276 22.05 -8.70 -6.49
C LEU A 276 23.41 -9.18 -7.00
N ASP A 277 24.44 -9.05 -6.18
CA ASP A 277 25.77 -9.55 -6.54
C ASP A 277 25.81 -11.06 -6.31
N ILE A 278 25.68 -11.83 -7.39
CA ILE A 278 25.74 -13.29 -7.35
C ILE A 278 27.21 -13.69 -7.53
N PRO A 279 27.82 -14.39 -6.54
CA PRO A 279 29.20 -14.81 -6.66
C PRO A 279 29.34 -15.74 -7.86
N PRO A 280 30.17 -15.38 -8.85
CA PRO A 280 30.29 -16.17 -10.06
C PRO A 280 30.85 -17.56 -9.77
N CYS A 281 30.29 -18.56 -10.47
CA CYS A 281 30.72 -19.95 -10.41
C CYS A 281 32.24 -20.07 -10.37
N ARG A 282 32.75 -20.85 -9.40
CA ARG A 282 34.15 -20.94 -8.90
C ARG A 282 35.30 -21.09 -9.92
N ARG A 283 35.04 -21.07 -11.23
CA ARG A 283 36.03 -21.05 -12.32
C ARG A 283 35.55 -20.20 -13.50
N TYR A 284 35.87 -18.92 -13.47
CA TYR A 284 35.71 -18.03 -14.62
C TYR A 284 36.94 -17.12 -14.72
N VAL A 285 37.33 -16.78 -15.94
CA VAL A 285 38.38 -15.80 -16.23
C VAL A 285 37.68 -14.59 -16.82
N ILE A 286 37.67 -13.48 -16.09
CA ILE A 286 37.17 -12.20 -16.61
C ILE A 286 38.22 -11.69 -17.60
N VAL A 287 37.92 -11.74 -18.89
CA VAL A 287 38.73 -11.08 -19.92
C VAL A 287 38.08 -9.72 -20.19
N LYS A 288 38.78 -8.64 -19.86
CA LYS A 288 38.33 -7.27 -20.16
C LYS A 288 38.31 -7.13 -21.69
N ALA A 289 37.11 -7.04 -22.28
CA ALA A 289 36.95 -6.86 -23.72
C ALA A 289 37.47 -5.47 -24.11
N THR A 290 38.78 -5.41 -24.37
CA THR A 290 39.41 -4.28 -25.04
C THR A 290 39.45 -4.66 -26.52
N ALA A 291 39.02 -3.77 -27.41
CA ALA A 291 38.99 -4.02 -28.85
C ALA A 291 40.30 -4.71 -29.30
N GLY A 292 40.18 -5.95 -29.80
CA GLY A 292 41.33 -6.75 -30.27
C GLY A 292 41.66 -8.04 -29.51
N PHE A 293 40.92 -8.43 -28.47
CA PHE A 293 41.14 -9.73 -27.79
C PHE A 293 40.23 -10.85 -28.31
N ALA A 294 40.86 -11.98 -28.70
CA ALA A 294 40.19 -13.24 -28.99
C ALA A 294 40.00 -14.05 -27.69
N VAL A 295 38.76 -14.47 -27.40
CA VAL A 295 38.46 -15.36 -26.27
C VAL A 295 38.59 -16.81 -26.73
N PHE A 296 39.52 -17.56 -26.14
CA PHE A 296 39.73 -18.97 -26.46
C PHE A 296 38.87 -19.88 -25.56
N ARG A 297 37.91 -20.59 -26.15
CA ARG A 297 37.20 -21.69 -25.48
C ARG A 297 37.78 -23.02 -25.97
N LEU A 298 38.56 -23.69 -25.12
CA LEU A 298 39.16 -24.99 -25.45
C LEU A 298 38.15 -26.10 -25.13
N ILE A 299 37.34 -26.48 -26.12
CA ILE A 299 36.47 -27.66 -26.03
C ILE A 299 37.12 -28.77 -26.83
N LEU A 300 37.53 -29.84 -26.14
CA LEU A 300 37.88 -31.17 -26.67
C LEU A 300 38.33 -31.21 -28.15
N LYS A 301 39.65 -31.11 -28.37
CA LYS A 301 40.35 -31.41 -29.64
C LYS A 301 39.92 -30.60 -30.89
N SER A 302 39.23 -29.47 -30.76
CA SER A 302 39.07 -28.53 -31.88
C SER A 302 39.27 -27.09 -31.40
N LEU A 303 40.10 -26.33 -32.12
CA LEU A 303 40.26 -24.89 -31.91
C LEU A 303 39.25 -24.17 -32.81
N LEU A 304 38.22 -23.58 -32.21
CA LEU A 304 37.37 -22.61 -32.90
C LEU A 304 37.93 -21.21 -32.70
N PHE A 305 38.28 -20.55 -33.81
CA PHE A 305 38.63 -19.13 -33.81
C PHE A 305 37.36 -18.31 -33.99
N TYR A 306 37.12 -17.39 -33.06
CA TYR A 306 36.17 -16.30 -33.23
C TYR A 306 36.95 -15.00 -33.39
N SER A 307 36.85 -14.38 -34.56
CA SER A 307 37.27 -12.99 -34.76
C SER A 307 36.01 -12.15 -34.95
N CYS A 308 35.74 -11.25 -34.01
CA CYS A 308 34.74 -10.21 -34.17
C CYS A 308 35.47 -8.98 -34.74
N LEU A 309 35.16 -8.59 -35.98
CA LEU A 309 35.58 -7.29 -36.52
C LEU A 309 34.41 -6.33 -36.37
N ASP A 310 34.50 -5.41 -35.42
CA ASP A 310 33.60 -4.26 -35.33
C ASP A 310 34.08 -3.18 -36.31
N PHE A 311 33.31 -2.90 -37.35
CA PHE A 311 33.53 -1.74 -38.21
C PHE A 311 32.90 -0.52 -37.54
N THR A 312 33.70 0.26 -36.81
CA THR A 312 33.30 1.58 -36.34
C THR A 312 33.67 2.64 -37.39
N GLN A 313 32.71 2.99 -38.25
CA GLN A 313 32.70 4.32 -38.84
C GLN A 313 31.48 5.10 -38.33
N ASN A 314 31.75 6.31 -37.86
CA ASN A 314 30.79 7.32 -37.45
C ASN A 314 29.67 7.48 -38.48
N LEU A 315 28.53 6.83 -38.26
CA LEU A 315 27.20 7.23 -38.70
C LEU A 315 26.21 6.48 -37.79
N GLY A 316 25.47 7.24 -36.99
CA GLY A 316 24.66 6.71 -35.90
C GLY A 316 23.65 5.63 -36.31
N LYS A 317 23.50 4.66 -35.40
CA LYS A 317 22.43 3.65 -35.30
C LYS A 317 22.47 2.52 -36.34
N THR A 318 23.27 1.49 -36.04
CA THR A 318 22.91 0.04 -36.02
C THR A 318 24.18 -0.79 -35.83
N HIS A 319 24.19 -1.73 -34.88
CA HIS A 319 25.34 -2.63 -34.65
C HIS A 319 25.22 -3.84 -35.59
N PHE A 320 26.19 -4.05 -36.46
CA PHE A 320 26.30 -5.25 -37.29
C PHE A 320 27.50 -6.08 -36.80
N CYS A 321 27.22 -7.23 -36.18
CA CYS A 321 28.24 -8.21 -35.79
C CYS A 321 28.35 -9.27 -36.89
N LEU A 322 29.47 -9.31 -37.62
CA LEU A 322 29.78 -10.36 -38.58
C LEU A 322 30.70 -11.39 -37.92
N THR A 323 30.17 -12.60 -37.73
CA THR A 323 30.90 -13.72 -37.14
C THR A 323 31.51 -14.58 -38.26
N PHE A 324 32.84 -14.64 -38.33
CA PHE A 324 33.54 -15.59 -39.19
C PHE A 324 34.07 -16.74 -38.34
N GLY A 325 33.60 -17.96 -38.62
CA GLY A 325 34.13 -19.19 -38.05
C GLY A 325 35.06 -19.88 -39.04
N VAL A 326 36.33 -20.05 -38.70
CA VAL A 326 37.29 -20.82 -39.50
C VAL A 326 37.66 -22.09 -38.73
N HIS A 327 37.38 -23.26 -39.33
CA HIS A 327 37.59 -24.56 -38.69
C HIS A 327 38.92 -25.18 -39.15
N PHE A 328 39.90 -25.24 -38.25
CA PHE A 328 41.16 -25.95 -38.50
C PHE A 328 41.18 -27.30 -37.78
N SER A 329 41.31 -28.38 -38.56
CA SER A 329 41.58 -29.72 -38.04
C SER A 329 43.10 -29.91 -37.93
N ILE A 330 43.61 -30.05 -36.71
CA ILE A 330 45.04 -30.21 -36.44
C ILE A 330 45.46 -31.64 -36.80
N ARG A 331 46.05 -31.83 -37.99
CA ARG A 331 46.95 -32.96 -38.27
C ARG A 331 48.31 -32.38 -38.67
N SER A 332 49.31 -32.66 -37.85
CA SER A 332 50.73 -32.32 -37.98
C SER A 332 51.14 -30.95 -37.43
N LEU A 333 51.70 -30.98 -36.21
CA LEU A 333 52.38 -29.88 -35.55
C LEU A 333 53.85 -29.90 -36.02
N PHE A 334 54.30 -28.91 -36.80
CA PHE A 334 55.73 -28.66 -37.02
C PHE A 334 56.02 -27.15 -37.01
N PHE A 335 56.79 -26.76 -36.00
CA PHE A 335 57.76 -25.66 -35.90
C PHE A 335 57.40 -24.22 -36.28
N GLY A 336 57.68 -23.30 -35.35
CA GLY A 336 57.98 -21.90 -35.68
C GLY A 336 57.55 -20.88 -34.63
N ILE A 337 58.28 -20.80 -33.51
CA ILE A 337 58.28 -19.59 -32.68
C ILE A 337 58.97 -18.49 -33.51
N PHE A 338 58.23 -17.49 -33.98
CA PHE A 338 58.81 -16.20 -34.37
C PHE A 338 57.92 -15.05 -33.90
N PHE A 339 58.57 -14.19 -33.13
CA PHE A 339 58.14 -12.89 -32.67
C PHE A 339 57.75 -11.98 -33.84
N ASN A 340 56.74 -11.13 -33.59
CA ASN A 340 56.56 -9.78 -34.11
C ASN A 340 56.68 -9.57 -35.64
N VAL A 341 55.56 -9.25 -36.30
CA VAL A 341 55.41 -8.10 -37.21
C VAL A 341 53.95 -8.07 -37.68
N PHE A 342 53.29 -6.95 -37.40
CA PHE A 342 52.07 -6.50 -38.07
C PHE A 342 52.29 -6.50 -39.58
N ALA A 343 51.54 -7.32 -40.32
CA ALA A 343 51.44 -7.20 -41.77
C ALA A 343 49.97 -7.38 -42.17
N PHE A 344 49.29 -6.25 -42.37
CA PHE A 344 48.05 -6.17 -43.13
C PHE A 344 48.37 -6.60 -44.57
N GLY A 345 48.04 -7.85 -44.91
CA GLY A 345 48.07 -8.38 -46.27
C GLY A 345 46.64 -8.60 -46.74
N ILE A 346 46.12 -7.69 -47.57
CA ILE A 346 44.88 -7.88 -48.33
C ILE A 346 45.14 -9.00 -49.34
N TYR A 347 44.66 -10.21 -49.04
CA TYR A 347 44.55 -11.28 -50.02
C TYR A 347 43.09 -11.36 -50.50
N SER A 348 42.89 -11.02 -51.77
CA SER A 348 41.67 -11.31 -52.52
C SER A 348 41.54 -12.82 -52.70
N PHE A 349 40.44 -13.41 -52.21
CA PHE A 349 40.03 -14.75 -52.62
C PHE A 349 38.54 -14.79 -52.89
N ASP A 350 38.24 -15.23 -54.11
CA ASP A 350 36.94 -15.61 -54.65
C ASP A 350 36.26 -16.67 -53.77
N SER A 351 34.94 -16.55 -53.67
CA SER A 351 33.98 -17.57 -53.25
C SER A 351 33.99 -17.97 -51.77
N CYS A 352 33.10 -17.38 -50.97
CA CYS A 352 32.60 -18.04 -49.77
C CYS A 352 31.10 -17.75 -49.55
N PHE A 353 30.33 -18.83 -49.47
CA PHE A 353 28.88 -18.86 -49.33
C PHE A 353 28.40 -18.10 -48.07
N LEU A 354 27.47 -17.16 -48.25
CA LEU A 354 26.66 -16.64 -47.16
C LEU A 354 25.62 -17.69 -46.75
N SER A 355 25.58 -18.01 -45.45
CA SER A 355 24.39 -18.54 -44.80
C SER A 355 24.11 -17.65 -43.60
N THR A 356 23.20 -16.70 -43.78
CA THR A 356 22.60 -15.89 -42.71
C THR A 356 21.37 -16.63 -42.19
N ALA A 357 21.41 -17.08 -40.94
CA ALA A 357 20.22 -17.48 -40.20
C ALA A 357 19.93 -16.40 -39.15
N TRP A 358 18.87 -15.64 -39.38
CA TRP A 358 18.28 -14.68 -38.45
C TRP A 358 17.40 -15.44 -37.46
N ILE A 359 17.54 -15.16 -36.16
CA ILE A 359 16.50 -15.45 -35.16
C ILE A 359 16.37 -14.21 -34.28
N SER A 360 15.11 -13.78 -34.14
CA SER A 360 14.58 -12.53 -33.58
C SER A 360 14.85 -12.31 -32.11
#